data_AF-A0A150KBK4-F1
#
_entry.id   AF-A0A150KBK4-F1
#
_cell.length_a   1.000
_cell.length_b   1.000
_cell.length_c   1.000
_cell.angle_alpha   90.00
_cell.angle_beta   90.00
_cell.angle_gamma   90.00
#
_symmetry.space_group_name_H-M   'P 1'
#
loop_
_entity.id
_entity.type
_entity.pdbx_description
1 polymer ?
#
loop_
_entity_poly.entity_id
_entity_poly.type
_entity_poly.pdbx_seq_one_letter_code
_entity_poly.pdbx_strand_id
1 'polypeptide(L)' 'MAAGRLKKGKVCLYTNTPDEHFIIDTHPAYPNVAIAAGFSGHGFKFASSVGEMLSQMVLKENAESPLPLFSINRAALA' A
#
# COMPACT_ATOMS: atom_id res chain seq x y z
N MET A 1 -5.81 38.53 13.96
CA MET A 1 -5.78 37.10 13.60
C MET A 1 -6.59 36.34 14.64
N ALA A 2 -7.69 35.69 14.28
CA ALA A 2 -8.48 34.88 15.22
C ALA A 2 -8.73 33.50 14.60
N ALA A 3 -7.84 32.56 14.87
CA ALA A 3 -8.15 31.15 14.62
C ALA A 3 -9.27 30.77 15.61
N GLY A 4 -10.48 30.49 15.11
CA GLY A 4 -11.64 30.11 15.93
C GLY A 4 -11.40 28.85 16.78
N ARG A 5 -12.31 28.55 17.71
CA ARG A 5 -12.18 27.40 18.63
C ARG A 5 -12.11 26.07 17.85
N LEU A 6 -11.13 25.23 18.20
CA LEU A 6 -11.02 23.84 17.72
C LEU A 6 -12.34 23.10 17.95
N LYS A 7 -12.95 22.60 16.87
CA LYS A 7 -14.19 21.82 16.94
C LYS A 7 -13.94 20.33 17.14
N LYS A 8 -12.88 19.78 16.54
CA LYS A 8 -12.57 18.35 16.56
C LYS A 8 -11.12 18.06 16.17
N GLY A 9 -10.51 17.09 16.84
CA GLY A 9 -9.23 16.47 16.44
C GLY A 9 -9.38 14.94 16.38
N LYS A 10 -8.53 14.29 15.59
CA LYS A 10 -8.39 12.84 15.54
C LYS A 10 -6.93 12.47 15.40
N VAL A 11 -6.57 11.31 15.95
CA VAL A 11 -5.27 10.67 15.77
C VAL A 11 -5.50 9.42 14.92
N CYS A 12 -4.57 9.14 14.02
CA CYS A 12 -4.58 7.97 13.15
C CYS A 12 -3.18 7.34 13.14
N LEU A 13 -3.03 6.18 12.52
CA LEU A 13 -1.79 5.44 12.40
C LEU A 13 -1.28 5.44 10.97
N TYR A 14 0.03 5.56 10.82
CA TYR A 14 0.74 5.21 9.59
C TYR A 14 1.54 3.94 9.83
N THR A 15 1.58 3.10 8.79
CA THR A 15 2.48 1.94 8.73
C THR A 15 3.48 2.21 7.63
N ASN A 16 4.73 2.45 8.03
CA ASN A 16 5.78 2.91 7.14
C ASN A 16 6.70 1.76 6.74
N THR A 17 7.11 1.75 5.48
CA THR A 17 8.28 1.04 5.00
C THR A 17 9.53 1.92 5.14
N PRO A 18 10.74 1.35 5.18
CA PRO A 18 11.98 2.15 5.27
C PRO A 18 12.15 3.18 4.14
N ASP A 19 11.61 2.88 2.95
CA ASP A 19 11.67 3.72 1.75
C ASP A 19 10.39 4.50 1.47
N GLU A 20 9.41 4.45 2.37
CA GLU A 20 8.09 5.07 2.27
C GLU A 20 7.25 4.65 1.03
N HIS A 21 7.69 3.63 0.27
CA HIS A 21 6.95 3.06 -0.85
C HIS A 21 6.07 1.88 -0.43
N PHE A 22 4.98 1.66 -1.17
CA PHE A 22 4.03 0.58 -0.87
C PHE A 22 4.68 -0.79 -1.04
N ILE A 23 4.09 -1.79 -0.39
CA ILE A 23 4.31 -3.20 -0.72
C ILE A 23 3.02 -3.68 -1.34
N ILE A 24 3.05 -4.02 -2.63
CA ILE A 24 1.92 -4.65 -3.31
C ILE A 24 2.46 -5.77 -4.18
N ASP A 25 2.37 -6.99 -3.68
CA ASP A 25 3.02 -8.17 -4.27
C ASP A 25 2.33 -9.46 -3.80
N THR A 26 2.75 -10.60 -4.34
CA THR A 26 2.37 -11.92 -3.84
C THR A 26 3.35 -12.36 -2.76
N HIS A 27 2.86 -13.08 -1.75
CA HIS A 27 3.72 -13.61 -0.69
C HIS A 27 4.80 -14.55 -1.28
N PRO A 28 6.09 -14.39 -0.95
CA PRO A 28 7.18 -15.11 -1.60
C PRO A 28 7.12 -16.63 -1.44
N ALA A 29 6.56 -17.12 -0.33
CA ALA A 29 6.37 -18.56 -0.07
C ALA A 29 4.94 -19.07 -0.36
N TYR A 30 3.96 -18.18 -0.56
CA TYR A 30 2.54 -18.57 -0.67
C TYR A 30 1.92 -17.87 -1.89
N PRO A 31 1.96 -18.50 -3.08
CA PRO A 31 1.56 -17.87 -4.34
C PRO A 31 0.06 -17.53 -4.42
N ASN A 32 -0.75 -18.00 -3.48
CA ASN A 32 -2.17 -17.73 -3.35
C ASN A 32 -2.49 -16.61 -2.36
N VAL A 33 -1.49 -15.89 -1.86
CA VAL A 33 -1.64 -14.79 -0.90
C VAL A 33 -1.15 -13.49 -1.52
N ALA A 34 -2.06 -12.55 -1.76
CA ALA A 34 -1.74 -11.19 -2.16
C ALA A 34 -1.51 -10.29 -0.92
N ILE A 35 -0.54 -9.39 -1.01
CA ILE A 35 -0.14 -8.47 0.05
C ILE A 35 -0.33 -7.04 -0.44
N ALA A 36 -0.91 -6.19 0.43
CA ALA A 36 -0.97 -4.75 0.26
C ALA A 36 -0.71 -4.07 1.61
N ALA A 37 0.48 -3.49 1.78
CA ALA A 37 0.96 -2.99 3.08
C ALA A 37 1.90 -1.78 2.90
N GLY A 38 2.33 -1.18 4.02
CA GLY A 38 3.38 -0.17 4.00
C GLY A 38 2.99 1.13 3.30
N PHE A 39 1.74 1.56 3.46
CA PHE A 39 1.19 2.71 2.72
C PHE A 39 1.71 4.08 3.16
N SER A 40 2.56 4.12 4.19
CA SER A 40 3.40 5.27 4.58
C SER A 40 2.66 6.61 4.67
N GLY A 41 1.39 6.57 5.08
CA GLY A 41 0.55 7.76 5.27
C GLY A 41 0.00 8.41 4.00
N HIS A 42 0.28 7.87 2.81
CA HIS A 42 -0.16 8.47 1.54
C HIS A 42 -0.95 7.53 0.63
N GLY A 43 -1.20 6.28 1.06
CA GLY A 43 -1.90 5.27 0.27
C GLY A 43 -3.38 5.52 -0.03
N PHE A 44 -4.10 6.30 0.78
CA PHE A 44 -5.56 6.43 0.65
C PHE A 44 -6.00 6.93 -0.74
N LYS A 45 -5.26 7.86 -1.34
CA LYS A 45 -5.58 8.41 -2.68
C LYS A 45 -5.48 7.36 -3.79
N PHE A 46 -4.79 6.25 -3.53
CA PHE A 46 -4.58 5.15 -4.48
C PHE A 46 -5.47 3.94 -4.18
N ALA A 47 -6.29 3.97 -3.13
CA ALA A 47 -7.04 2.82 -2.64
C ALA A 47 -7.87 2.12 -3.74
N SER A 48 -8.52 2.90 -4.62
CA SER A 48 -9.31 2.35 -5.73
C SER A 48 -8.46 1.56 -6.73
N SER A 49 -7.36 2.15 -7.20
CA SER A 49 -6.46 1.49 -8.17
C SER A 49 -5.73 0.30 -7.55
N VAL A 50 -5.35 0.39 -6.28
CA VAL A 50 -4.77 -0.74 -5.54
C VAL A 50 -5.78 -1.88 -5.41
N GLY A 51 -7.05 -1.58 -5.14
CA GLY A 51 -8.12 -2.57 -5.09
C GLY A 51 -8.31 -3.31 -6.42
N GLU A 52 -8.31 -2.58 -7.53
CA GLU A 52 -8.37 -3.16 -8.87
C GLU A 52 -7.17 -4.09 -9.13
N MET A 53 -5.94 -3.61 -8.88
CA MET A 53 -4.74 -4.42 -9.07
C MET A 53 -4.76 -5.69 -8.21
N LEU A 54 -5.16 -5.59 -6.93
CA LEU A 54 -5.30 -6.76 -6.06
C LEU A 54 -6.35 -7.75 -6.57
N SER A 55 -7.48 -7.27 -7.11
CA SER A 55 -8.50 -8.16 -7.68
C SER A 55 -7.97 -8.95 -8.87
N GLN A 56 -7.22 -8.29 -9.77
CA GLN A 56 -6.57 -8.92 -10.92
C GLN A 56 -5.54 -9.97 -10.46
N MET A 57 -4.72 -9.64 -9.47
CA MET A 57 -3.73 -10.57 -8.89
C MET A 57 -4.40 -11.82 -8.29
N VAL A 58 -5.47 -11.65 -7.51
CA VAL A 58 -6.15 -12.76 -6.82
C VAL A 58 -6.92 -13.64 -7.79
N LEU A 59 -7.57 -13.05 -8.80
CA LEU A 59 -8.33 -13.78 -9.82
C LEU A 59 -7.44 -14.35 -10.94
N LYS A 60 -6.15 -14.00 -10.95
CA LYS A 60 -5.18 -14.33 -12.02
C LYS A 60 -5.61 -13.81 -13.40
N GLU A 61 -6.35 -12.72 -13.42
CA GLU A 61 -6.83 -12.06 -14.63
C GLU A 61 -5.82 -10.99 -15.03
N ASN A 62 -5.31 -11.04 -16.27
CA ASN A 62 -4.38 -10.03 -16.81
C ASN A 62 -3.25 -9.64 -15.84
N ALA A 63 -2.69 -10.60 -15.11
CA ALA A 63 -1.73 -10.34 -14.05
C ALA A 63 -0.41 -9.82 -14.66
N GLU A 64 -0.36 -8.51 -14.93
CA GLU A 64 0.89 -7.81 -15.09
C GLU A 64 1.70 -8.03 -13.81
N SER A 65 3.01 -8.26 -13.98
CA SER A 65 3.90 -8.39 -12.83
C SER A 65 3.72 -7.18 -11.91
N PRO A 66 3.62 -7.36 -10.58
CA PRO A 66 3.57 -6.24 -9.66
C PRO A 66 4.73 -5.29 -9.95
N LEU A 67 4.44 -3.98 -9.88
CA LEU A 67 5.42 -2.94 -10.23
C LEU A 67 6.71 -3.17 -9.44
N PRO A 68 7.90 -3.17 -10.08
CA PRO A 68 9.16 -3.44 -9.38
C PRO A 68 9.39 -2.54 -8.16
N LEU A 69 8.87 -1.31 -8.21
CA LEU A 69 8.88 -0.34 -7.11
C LEU A 69 8.15 -0.85 -5.85
N PHE A 70 7.10 -1.65 -6.00
CA PHE A 70 6.25 -2.13 -4.91
C PHE A 70 6.50 -3.60 -4.54
N SER A 71 7.51 -4.24 -5.15
CA SER A 71 7.85 -5.62 -4.83
C SER A 71 8.27 -5.77 -3.37
N ILE A 72 7.91 -6.90 -2.77
CA ILE A 72 8.33 -7.28 -1.41
C ILE A 72 9.82 -7.65 -1.33
N ASN A 73 10.44 -7.99 -2.46
CA ASN A 73 11.84 -8.42 -2.52
C ASN A 73 12.81 -7.31 -2.93
N ARG A 74 12.37 -6.05 -2.96
CA ARG A 74 13.22 -4.91 -3.36
C ARG A 74 14.26 -4.60 -2.28
N ALA A 75 15.47 -4.21 -2.71
CA ALA A 75 16.61 -3.97 -1.82
C ALA A 75 16.38 -2.86 -0.78
N ALA A 76 15.50 -1.90 -1.07
CA ALA A 76 15.23 -0.75 -0.19
C ALA A 76 14.39 -1.11 1.06
N LEU A 77 13.91 -2.35 1.18
CA LEU A 77 13.21 -2.85 2.37
C LEU A 77 14.13 -3.53 3.40
N ALA A 78 15.41 -3.73 3.07
CA ALA A 78 16.39 -4.42 3.90
C ALA A 78 17.05 -3.52 4.96
#